data_AF-A0A960S7V2-F1
#
_entry.id   AF-A0A960S7V2-F1
#
_cell.length_a   1.000
_cell.length_b   1.000
_cell.length_c   1.000
_cell.angle_alpha   90.00
_cell.angle_beta   90.00
_cell.angle_gamma   90.00
#
_symmetry.space_group_name_H-M   'P 1'
#
loop_
_entity.id
_entity.type
_entity.pdbx_description
1 polymer ?
#
loop_
_entity_poly.entity_id
_entity_poly.type
_entity_poly.pdbx_seq_one_letter_code
_entity_poly.pdbx_strand_id
1 'polypeptide(L)'
;MADKKDGMSVKEIENFARKYTYEVFFSLVFILASFFSMVMFGVTWCIYLACLGGILGVWFPVKVEKAIRSIFLFVNKQQKPTMLVLGVVGLIVAIFLPPLVFFVLGLMGGKGLYRFAMHSGNTTR
;
A
#
# COMPACT_ATOMS: atom_id res chain seq x y z
N MET A 1 12.32 -10.79 -40.09
CA MET A 1 11.47 -10.82 -38.89
C MET A 1 12.32 -10.30 -37.74
N ALA A 2 12.17 -9.03 -37.37
CA ALA A 2 13.02 -8.38 -36.39
C ALA A 2 12.43 -8.58 -34.98
N ASP A 3 13.20 -9.27 -34.16
CA ASP A 3 12.96 -9.57 -32.75
C ASP A 3 12.99 -8.27 -31.93
N LYS A 4 11.83 -7.84 -31.46
CA LYS A 4 11.65 -6.64 -30.65
C LYS A 4 12.00 -6.97 -29.19
N LYS A 5 13.29 -7.08 -28.90
CA LYS A 5 13.80 -7.11 -27.51
C LYS A 5 13.84 -5.68 -26.98
N ASP A 6 12.67 -5.19 -26.55
CA ASP A 6 12.53 -4.00 -25.73
C ASP A 6 13.10 -4.29 -24.32
N GLY A 7 14.42 -4.38 -24.24
CA GLY A 7 15.15 -4.47 -22.99
C GLY A 7 15.28 -3.08 -22.39
N MET A 8 14.52 -2.79 -21.33
CA MET A 8 14.67 -1.55 -20.59
C MET A 8 16.08 -1.48 -19.99
N SER A 9 16.82 -0.41 -20.26
CA SER A 9 18.19 -0.27 -19.76
C SER A 9 18.19 -0.25 -18.23
N VAL A 10 19.14 -0.91 -17.58
CA VAL A 10 19.27 -0.90 -16.10
C VAL A 10 19.30 0.54 -15.56
N LYS A 11 19.86 1.47 -16.33
CA LYS A 11 19.85 2.92 -16.01
C LYS A 11 18.47 3.56 -16.11
N GLU A 12 17.62 3.09 -17.02
CA GLU A 12 16.22 3.53 -17.14
C GLU A 12 15.37 2.96 -16.01
N ILE A 13 15.58 1.69 -15.63
CA ILE A 13 14.94 1.08 -14.45
C ILE A 13 15.34 1.85 -13.18
N GLU A 14 16.61 2.21 -13.04
CA GLU A 14 17.11 2.97 -11.89
C GLU A 14 16.56 4.41 -11.86
N ASN A 15 16.43 5.06 -13.01
CA ASN A 15 15.80 6.39 -13.10
C ASN A 15 14.29 6.34 -12.87
N PHE A 16 13.61 5.30 -13.35
CA PHE A 16 12.19 5.07 -13.12
C PHE A 16 11.94 4.75 -11.63
N ALA A 17 12.75 3.88 -11.03
CA ALA A 17 12.72 3.59 -9.61
C ALA A 17 13.00 4.84 -8.77
N ARG A 18 13.92 5.73 -9.17
CA ARG A 18 14.15 7.02 -8.49
C ARG A 18 12.94 7.94 -8.57
N LYS A 19 12.24 7.96 -9.70
CA LYS A 19 11.08 8.82 -9.94
C LYS A 19 9.80 8.29 -9.27
N TYR A 20 9.63 6.98 -9.22
CA TYR A 20 8.46 6.27 -8.69
C TYR A 20 8.79 5.43 -7.45
N THR A 21 9.77 5.87 -6.66
CA THR A 21 10.28 5.13 -5.50
C THR A 21 9.13 4.63 -4.61
N TYR A 22 8.14 5.49 -4.36
CA TYR A 22 6.96 5.13 -3.56
C TYR A 22 6.14 3.98 -4.11
N GLU A 23 5.81 4.01 -5.40
CA GLU A 23 4.96 3.00 -6.04
C GLU A 23 5.68 1.66 -6.13
N VAL A 24 6.99 1.68 -6.43
CA VAL A 24 7.82 0.48 -6.49
C VAL A 24 7.94 -0.16 -5.11
N PHE A 25 8.25 0.63 -4.07
CA PHE A 25 8.32 0.11 -2.70
C PHE A 25 6.97 -0.43 -2.21
N PHE A 26 5.87 0.28 -2.50
CA PHE A 26 4.53 -0.18 -2.11
C PHE A 26 4.15 -1.49 -2.81
N SER A 27 4.48 -1.61 -4.09
CA SER A 27 4.26 -2.84 -4.87
C SER A 27 5.10 -4.00 -4.33
N LEU A 28 6.36 -3.77 -3.98
CA LEU A 28 7.23 -4.77 -3.37
C LEU A 28 6.70 -5.21 -2.00
N VAL A 29 6.33 -4.26 -1.13
CA VAL A 29 5.70 -4.54 0.17
C VAL A 29 4.44 -5.39 0.00
N PHE A 30 3.61 -5.09 -0.99
CA PHE A 30 2.39 -5.84 -1.25
C PHE A 30 2.64 -7.27 -1.74
N ILE A 31 3.57 -7.44 -2.69
CA ILE A 31 3.95 -8.75 -3.22
C ILE A 31 4.56 -9.61 -2.11
N LEU A 32 5.49 -9.05 -1.33
CA LEU A 32 6.12 -9.76 -0.23
C LEU A 32 5.10 -10.10 0.86
N ALA A 33 4.26 -9.16 1.30
CA ALA A 33 3.23 -9.44 2.29
C ALA A 33 2.28 -10.55 1.81
N SER A 34 1.88 -10.52 0.54
CA SER A 34 1.03 -11.57 -0.06
C SER A 34 1.72 -12.93 -0.03
N PHE A 35 2.98 -13.01 -0.45
CA PHE A 35 3.76 -14.25 -0.43
C PHE A 35 3.96 -14.78 1.00
N PHE A 36 4.42 -13.93 1.92
CA PHE A 36 4.69 -14.33 3.31
C PHE A 36 3.41 -14.64 4.11
N SER A 37 2.28 -14.04 3.76
CA SER A 37 0.98 -14.41 4.36
C SER A 37 0.60 -15.87 4.10
N MET A 38 0.94 -16.41 2.93
CA MET A 38 0.68 -17.81 2.59
C MET A 38 1.62 -18.74 3.35
N VAL A 39 2.87 -18.33 3.52
CA VAL A 39 3.93 -19.18 4.10
C VAL A 39 3.91 -19.21 5.63
N MET A 40 3.67 -18.08 6.31
CA MET A 40 3.93 -17.96 7.76
C MET A 40 2.67 -17.84 8.64
N PHE A 41 1.65 -17.09 8.23
CA PHE A 41 0.51 -16.73 9.10
C PHE A 41 -0.82 -17.37 8.68
N GLY A 42 -0.89 -17.94 7.48
CA GLY A 42 -2.11 -18.48 6.90
C GLY A 42 -3.00 -17.38 6.30
N VAL A 43 -3.53 -17.67 5.11
CA VAL A 43 -4.33 -16.73 4.31
C VAL A 43 -5.58 -16.26 5.06
N THR A 44 -6.20 -17.16 5.83
CA THR A 44 -7.43 -16.90 6.59
C THR A 44 -7.29 -15.72 7.56
N TRP A 45 -6.20 -15.64 8.31
CA TRP A 45 -5.97 -14.54 9.26
C TRP A 45 -5.82 -13.18 8.58
N CYS A 46 -5.12 -13.17 7.44
CA CYS A 46 -4.93 -11.95 6.65
C CYS A 46 -6.25 -11.45 6.06
N ILE A 47 -7.13 -12.36 5.61
CA ILE A 47 -8.47 -12.02 5.12
C ILE A 47 -9.32 -11.45 6.25
N TYR A 48 -9.37 -12.10 7.42
CA TYR A 48 -10.14 -11.59 8.56
C TYR A 48 -9.70 -10.18 8.96
N LEU A 49 -8.39 -9.93 9.01
CA LEU A 49 -7.85 -8.62 9.33
C LEU A 49 -8.11 -7.59 8.23
N ALA A 50 -8.03 -7.96 6.95
CA ALA A 50 -8.42 -7.08 5.85
C ALA A 50 -9.91 -6.68 5.94
N CYS A 51 -10.80 -7.63 6.25
CA CYS A 51 -12.22 -7.36 6.45
C CYS A 51 -12.48 -6.45 7.65
N LEU A 52 -11.85 -6.73 8.81
CA LEU A 52 -11.94 -5.86 9.98
C LEU A 52 -11.44 -4.45 9.69
N GLY A 53 -10.29 -4.34 9.00
CA GLY A 53 -9.76 -3.08 8.51
C GLY A 53 -10.77 -2.36 7.61
N GLY A 54 -11.38 -3.07 6.66
CA GLY A 54 -12.42 -2.55 5.77
C GLY A 54 -13.60 -1.95 6.53
N ILE A 55 -14.16 -2.70 7.48
CA ILE A 55 -15.30 -2.25 8.30
C ILE A 55 -14.91 -0.99 9.09
N LEU A 56 -13.76 -1.01 9.76
CA LEU A 56 -13.27 0.16 10.51
C LEU A 56 -13.00 1.36 9.60
N GLY A 57 -12.54 1.11 8.36
CA GLY A 57 -12.31 2.14 7.34
C GLY A 57 -13.58 2.82 6.88
N VAL A 58 -14.68 2.06 6.76
CA VAL A 58 -16.02 2.60 6.46
C VAL A 58 -16.60 3.33 7.67
N TRP A 59 -16.37 2.84 8.88
CA TRP A 59 -17.01 3.39 10.08
C TRP A 59 -16.32 4.65 10.61
N PHE A 60 -15.00 4.74 10.46
CA PHE A 60 -14.20 5.89 10.89
C PHE A 60 -13.37 6.53 9.76
N PRO A 61 -14.00 6.94 8.64
CA PRO A 61 -13.29 7.37 7.44
C PRO A 61 -12.43 8.62 7.70
N VAL A 62 -12.91 9.55 8.54
CA VAL A 62 -12.20 10.79 8.89
C VAL A 62 -10.94 10.52 9.73
N LYS A 63 -11.00 9.56 10.67
CA LYS A 63 -9.84 9.21 11.51
C LYS A 63 -8.77 8.50 10.67
N VAL A 64 -9.20 7.59 9.81
CA VAL A 64 -8.33 6.88 8.87
C VAL A 64 -7.69 7.85 7.88
N GLU A 65 -8.45 8.82 7.35
CA GLU A 65 -7.91 9.86 6.47
C GLU A 65 -6.88 10.74 7.17
N LYS A 66 -7.16 11.19 8.40
CA LYS A 66 -6.19 11.96 9.20
C LYS A 66 -4.91 11.17 9.47
N ALA A 67 -5.02 9.89 9.81
CA ALA A 67 -3.87 9.03 10.04
C ALA A 67 -3.03 8.87 8.76
N ILE A 68 -3.63 8.48 7.65
CA ILE A 68 -2.94 8.32 6.35
C ILE A 68 -2.30 9.63 5.92
N ARG A 69 -3.01 10.75 6.01
CA ARG A 69 -2.49 12.06 5.63
C ARG A 69 -1.32 12.48 6.50
N SER A 70 -1.38 12.21 7.80
CA SER A 70 -0.27 12.50 8.73
C SER A 70 0.94 11.64 8.41
N ILE A 71 0.76 10.36 8.10
CA ILE A 71 1.84 9.46 7.67
C ILE A 71 2.46 9.94 6.36
N PHE A 72 1.64 10.28 5.35
CA PHE A 72 2.15 10.80 4.08
C PHE A 72 2.89 12.12 4.24
N LEU A 73 2.36 13.06 5.03
CA LEU A 73 3.04 14.32 5.32
C LEU A 73 4.34 14.10 6.09
N PHE A 74 4.35 13.15 7.03
CA PHE A 74 5.55 12.77 7.76
C PHE A 74 6.61 12.22 6.80
N VAL A 75 6.26 11.26 5.95
CA VAL A 75 7.18 10.65 4.97
C VAL A 75 7.67 11.67 3.95
N ASN A 76 6.79 12.50 3.39
CA ASN A 76 7.16 13.53 2.41
C ASN A 76 8.03 14.65 3.00
N LYS A 77 7.94 14.91 4.31
CA LYS A 77 8.79 15.90 4.99
C LYS A 77 10.23 15.37 5.21
N GLN A 78 10.45 14.07 5.08
CA GLN A 78 11.76 13.47 5.29
C GLN A 78 12.70 13.64 4.08
N GLN A 79 14.00 13.71 4.37
CA GLN A 79 15.03 13.71 3.33
C GLN A 79 15.10 12.34 2.63
N LYS A 80 15.59 12.32 1.38
CA LYS A 80 15.75 11.11 0.55
C LYS A 80 16.32 9.87 1.26
N PRO A 81 17.38 9.96 2.10
CA PRO A 81 17.90 8.78 2.81
C PRO A 81 16.91 8.24 3.85
N THR A 82 16.29 9.11 4.65
CA THR A 82 15.32 8.71 5.67
C THR A 82 14.08 8.06 5.06
N MET A 83 13.66 8.53 3.88
CA MET A 83 12.59 7.92 3.11
C MET A 83 12.93 6.48 2.68
N LEU A 84 14.18 6.24 2.26
CA LEU A 84 14.67 4.90 1.92
C LEU A 84 14.68 4.00 3.17
N VAL A 85 15.11 4.51 4.32
CA VAL A 85 15.05 3.79 5.60
C VAL A 85 13.61 3.40 5.94
N LEU A 86 12.64 4.31 5.80
CA LEU A 86 11.22 4.01 6.04
C LEU A 86 10.68 2.95 5.08
N GLY A 87 11.10 2.97 3.81
CA GLY A 87 10.76 1.93 2.83
C GLY A 87 11.30 0.55 3.21
N VAL A 88 12.55 0.48 3.68
CA VAL A 88 13.17 -0.77 4.17
C VAL A 88 12.48 -1.27 5.44
N VAL A 89 12.16 -0.38 6.38
CA VAL A 89 11.37 -0.75 7.57
C VAL A 89 10.00 -1.30 7.15
N GLY A 90 9.34 -0.70 6.16
CA GLY A 90 8.09 -1.21 5.59
C GLY A 90 8.22 -2.61 5.00
N LEU A 91 9.32 -2.89 4.29
CA LEU A 91 9.63 -4.23 3.76
C LEU A 91 9.83 -5.26 4.88
N ILE A 92 10.55 -4.90 5.94
CA ILE A 92 10.75 -5.78 7.10
C ILE A 92 9.39 -6.08 7.76
N VAL A 93 8.55 -5.06 7.97
CA VAL A 93 7.20 -5.24 8.52
C VAL A 93 6.35 -6.12 7.63
N ALA A 94 6.46 -6.03 6.30
CA ALA A 94 5.74 -6.87 5.36
C ALA A 94 6.11 -8.36 5.46
N ILE A 95 7.37 -8.66 5.77
CA ILE A 95 7.87 -10.03 5.93
C ILE A 95 7.44 -10.61 7.27
N PHE A 96 7.60 -9.85 8.35
CA PHE A 96 7.35 -10.34 9.71
C PHE A 96 5.88 -10.25 10.14
N LEU A 97 5.15 -9.24 9.68
CA LEU A 97 3.73 -9.00 9.98
C LEU A 97 2.90 -8.77 8.68
N PRO A 98 2.78 -9.78 7.79
CA PRO A 98 1.85 -9.71 6.66
C PRO A 98 0.42 -9.31 7.05
N PRO A 99 -0.18 -9.83 8.15
CA PRO A 99 -1.56 -9.50 8.49
C PRO A 99 -1.78 -8.01 8.78
N LEU A 100 -0.76 -7.29 9.26
CA LEU A 100 -0.83 -5.85 9.49
C LEU A 100 -0.93 -5.08 8.17
N VAL A 101 -0.19 -5.51 7.14
CA VAL A 101 -0.24 -4.90 5.80
C VAL A 101 -1.65 -5.06 5.22
N PHE A 102 -2.23 -6.26 5.31
CA PHE A 102 -3.60 -6.52 4.88
C PHE A 102 -4.65 -5.72 5.66
N PHE A 103 -4.46 -5.54 6.97
CA PHE A 103 -5.32 -4.67 7.78
C PHE A 103 -5.32 -3.21 7.30
N VAL A 104 -4.14 -2.64 7.05
CA VAL A 104 -3.99 -1.26 6.56
C VAL A 104 -4.60 -1.11 5.16
N LEU A 105 -4.41 -2.09 4.28
CA LEU A 105 -5.06 -2.12 2.97
C LEU A 105 -6.58 -2.19 3.08
N GLY A 106 -7.08 -3.00 4.01
CA GLY A 106 -8.50 -3.04 4.38
C GLY A 106 -9.02 -1.66 4.78
N LEU A 107 -8.36 -0.99 5.73
CA LEU A 107 -8.71 0.37 6.16
C LEU A 107 -8.77 1.37 5.00
N MET A 108 -7.78 1.32 4.10
CA MET A 108 -7.74 2.17 2.92
C MET A 108 -8.89 1.86 1.95
N GLY A 109 -9.16 0.58 1.71
CA GLY A 109 -10.26 0.12 0.87
C GLY A 109 -11.63 0.51 1.42
N GLY A 110 -11.86 0.34 2.72
CA GLY A 110 -13.09 0.73 3.40
C GLY A 110 -13.37 2.24 3.31
N LYS A 111 -12.34 3.06 3.54
CA LYS A 111 -12.44 4.52 3.33
C LYS A 111 -12.76 4.86 1.87
N GLY A 112 -12.13 4.17 0.92
CA GLY A 112 -12.39 4.35 -0.51
C GLY A 112 -13.84 4.05 -0.88
N LEU A 113 -14.38 2.95 -0.34
CA LEU A 113 -15.78 2.55 -0.53
C LEU A 113 -16.75 3.58 0.07
N TYR A 114 -16.49 4.08 1.28
CA TYR A 114 -17.29 5.14 1.88
C TYR A 114 -17.33 6.41 1.02
N ARG A 115 -16.16 6.83 0.48
CA ARG A 115 -16.06 8.00 -0.39
C ARG A 115 -16.84 7.80 -1.69
N PHE A 116 -16.76 6.60 -2.28
CA PHE A 116 -17.50 6.24 -3.48
C PHE A 116 -19.01 6.27 -3.23
N ALA A 117 -19.47 5.65 -2.13
CA ALA A 117 -20.88 5.62 -1.75
C ALA A 117 -21.45 7.04 -1.51
N MET A 118 -20.69 7.94 -0.88
CA MET A 118 -21.10 9.33 -0.71
C MET A 118 -21.13 10.13 -2.01
N HIS A 119 -20.22 9.87 -2.96
CA HIS A 119 -20.24 10.55 -4.26
C HIS A 119 -21.39 10.05 -5.14
N SER A 120 -21.65 8.75 -5.17
CA SER A 120 -22.75 8.18 -5.94
C SER A 120 -24.13 8.60 -5.41
N GLY A 121 -24.29 8.78 -4.10
CA GLY A 121 -25.56 9.26 -3.51
C GLY A 121 -25.90 10.71 -3.83
N ASN A 122 -24.91 11.53 -4.21
CA ASN A 122 -25.11 12.95 -4.55
C ASN A 122 -25.47 13.19 -6.03
N THR A 123 -25.32 12.18 -6.91
CA THR A 123 -25.69 12.27 -8.33
C THR A 123 -27.17 11.92 -8.58
N THR A 124 -27.83 11.31 -7.60
CA THR A 124 -29.27 10.91 -7.67
C THR A 124 -30.22 11.88 -6.97
N ARG A 125 -29.78 13.09 -6.61
CA ARG A 125 -30.62 14.16 -6.08
C ARG A 125 -30.62 15.36 -7.01
#